data_AF-F2X1G0-F1
#
_entry.id   AF-F2X1G0-F1
#
_cell.length_a   1.000
_cell.length_b   1.000
_cell.length_c   1.000
_cell.angle_alpha   90.00
_cell.angle_beta   90.00
_cell.angle_gamma   90.00
#
_symmetry.space_group_name_H-M   'P 1'
#
loop_
_entity.id
_entity.type
_entity.pdbx_description
1 polymer ?
#
loop_
_entity_poly.entity_id
_entity_poly.type
_entity_poly.pdbx_seq_one_letter_code
_entity_poly.pdbx_strand_id
1 'polypeptide(L)'
;SFDPCSSNNLFNNWLSTLTFIIILPSTYWMNNNRLSVLLKNISMTLHNEFKLLTGTHAPSGSTIMFISLLLMIAINNFLGLFPYIFTSTSHLVTALSLAAPLWLAFMLYGWINNMKHMFAHLVPLSTPNLLMPFMVLIESISNFIWPGTLAVRLSANMIAGHLLLTLLGNQTSSSSSLI
;
A
#
# COMPACT_ATOMS: atom_id res chain seq x y z
N SER A 1 -9.60 21.71 10.25
CA SER A 1 -8.58 22.10 9.25
C SER A 1 -7.76 20.87 8.92
N PHE A 2 -7.46 20.66 7.64
CA PHE A 2 -6.74 19.49 7.12
C PHE A 2 -5.24 19.44 7.51
N ASP A 3 -4.75 20.45 8.24
CA ASP A 3 -3.37 20.53 8.70
C ASP A 3 -3.28 20.45 10.24
N PRO A 4 -2.86 19.30 10.81
CA PRO A 4 -2.52 19.19 12.23
C PRO A 4 -1.14 19.79 12.56
N CYS A 5 -0.44 20.42 11.61
CA CYS A 5 0.80 21.16 11.93
C CYS A 5 0.57 22.49 12.68
N SER A 6 -0.65 22.81 13.12
CA SER A 6 -0.95 24.13 13.69
C SER A 6 -1.67 24.13 15.05
N SER A 7 -1.50 23.11 15.91
CA SER A 7 -1.95 23.28 17.30
C SER A 7 -1.11 22.68 18.42
N ASN A 8 -0.06 21.88 18.14
CA ASN A 8 0.94 21.57 19.17
C ASN A 8 2.20 20.95 18.55
N ASN A 9 3.38 21.25 19.08
CA ASN A 9 4.73 20.83 18.63
C ASN A 9 4.99 19.29 18.65
N LEU A 10 3.96 18.45 18.64
CA LEU A 10 4.09 17.01 18.57
C LEU A 10 3.68 16.53 17.17
N PHE A 11 4.58 15.86 16.48
CA PHE A 11 4.33 15.19 15.20
C PHE A 11 3.41 13.96 15.39
N ASN A 12 2.16 14.19 15.81
CA ASN A 12 1.16 13.15 16.10
C ASN A 12 0.77 12.30 14.88
N ASN A 13 1.03 12.79 13.65
CA ASN A 13 0.76 12.03 12.41
C ASN A 13 1.57 10.74 12.31
N TRP A 14 2.75 10.71 12.95
CA TRP A 14 3.63 9.55 12.93
C TRP A 14 3.19 8.50 13.95
N LEU A 15 2.45 8.91 14.99
CA LEU A 15 1.93 7.99 15.99
C LEU A 15 0.90 7.02 15.39
N SER A 16 0.11 7.45 14.39
CA SER A 16 -0.85 6.56 13.70
C SER A 16 -0.13 5.38 13.03
N THR A 17 1.04 5.59 12.45
CA THR A 17 1.82 4.49 11.83
C THR A 17 2.28 3.46 12.87
N LEU A 18 2.61 3.91 14.09
CA LEU A 18 3.06 3.05 15.18
C LEU A 18 1.91 2.26 15.81
N THR A 19 0.65 2.69 15.65
CA THR A 19 -0.51 1.94 16.16
C THR A 19 -0.66 0.55 15.52
N PHE A 20 -0.17 0.37 14.28
CA PHE A 20 -0.14 -0.94 13.62
C PHE A 20 0.64 -1.99 14.44
N ILE A 21 1.77 -1.60 15.03
CA ILE A 21 2.64 -2.49 15.80
C ILE A 21 1.91 -3.03 17.04
N ILE A 22 0.99 -2.24 17.61
CA ILE A 22 0.22 -2.61 18.80
C ILE A 22 -0.96 -3.55 18.44
N ILE A 23 -1.55 -3.37 17.25
CA ILE A 23 -2.71 -4.14 16.79
C ILE A 23 -2.30 -5.51 16.24
N LEU A 24 -1.06 -5.67 15.78
CA LEU A 24 -0.53 -6.97 15.39
C LEU A 24 -0.63 -7.96 16.57
N PRO A 25 -1.18 -9.16 16.35
CA PRO A 25 -1.51 -10.06 17.43
C PRO A 25 -0.21 -10.53 18.10
N SER A 26 -0.01 -10.05 19.32
CA SER A 26 1.06 -10.45 20.20
C SER A 26 0.74 -11.87 20.70
N THR A 27 1.20 -12.91 19.99
CA THR A 27 1.09 -14.31 20.43
C THR A 27 2.07 -14.62 21.57
N TYR A 28 2.11 -13.76 22.59
CA TYR A 28 3.01 -13.91 23.74
C TYR A 28 2.33 -14.61 24.92
N TRP A 29 1.04 -14.97 24.81
CA TRP A 29 0.30 -15.68 25.85
C TRP A 29 -0.16 -17.06 25.36
N MET A 30 -0.13 -18.04 26.26
CA MET A 30 -0.32 -19.48 25.99
C MET A 30 -1.72 -19.84 25.46
N ASN A 31 -2.67 -18.90 25.45
CA ASN A 31 -3.98 -19.07 24.85
C ASN A 31 -4.22 -18.02 23.75
N ASN A 32 -4.77 -18.46 22.62
CA ASN A 32 -5.12 -17.56 21.54
C ASN A 32 -6.36 -16.72 21.92
N ASN A 33 -6.23 -15.39 21.81
CA ASN A 33 -7.38 -14.51 21.88
C ASN A 33 -8.24 -14.66 20.60
N ARG A 34 -9.55 -14.41 20.68
CA ARG A 34 -10.45 -14.38 19.51
C ARG A 34 -9.91 -13.47 18.40
N LEU A 35 -9.33 -12.32 18.77
CA LEU A 35 -8.68 -11.42 17.83
C LEU A 35 -7.47 -12.05 17.13
N SER A 36 -6.61 -12.79 17.85
CA SER A 36 -5.46 -13.45 17.24
C SER A 36 -5.87 -14.63 16.36
N VAL A 37 -6.95 -15.35 16.70
CA VAL A 37 -7.54 -16.38 15.82
C VAL A 37 -8.08 -15.76 14.54
N LEU A 38 -8.81 -14.63 14.64
CA LEU A 38 -9.38 -13.95 13.47
C LEU A 38 -8.28 -13.42 12.54
N LEU A 39 -7.27 -12.75 13.09
CA LEU A 39 -6.12 -12.27 12.30
C LEU A 39 -5.31 -13.43 11.72
N LYS A 40 -5.15 -14.54 12.44
CA LYS A 40 -4.51 -15.77 11.91
C LYS A 40 -5.30 -16.34 10.74
N ASN A 41 -6.63 -16.44 10.84
CA ASN A 41 -7.46 -16.95 9.75
C ASN A 41 -7.36 -16.08 8.50
N ILE A 42 -7.41 -14.75 8.64
CA ILE A 42 -7.22 -13.81 7.52
C ILE A 42 -5.83 -13.97 6.90
N SER A 43 -4.78 -14.07 7.72
CA SER A 43 -3.43 -14.24 7.19
C SER A 43 -3.24 -15.57 6.46
N MET A 44 -3.91 -16.64 6.90
CA MET A 44 -3.83 -17.95 6.28
C MET A 44 -4.59 -18.03 4.96
N THR A 45 -5.76 -17.40 4.85
CA THR A 45 -6.47 -17.33 3.56
C THR A 45 -5.66 -16.54 2.53
N LEU A 46 -5.11 -15.38 2.93
CA LEU A 46 -4.22 -14.59 2.07
C LEU A 46 -2.97 -15.37 1.65
N HIS A 47 -2.35 -16.12 2.57
CA HIS A 47 -1.20 -16.95 2.24
C HIS A 47 -1.52 -18.00 1.18
N ASN A 48 -2.69 -18.64 1.26
CA ASN A 48 -3.09 -19.64 0.28
C ASN A 48 -3.32 -19.02 -1.10
N GLU A 49 -3.97 -17.85 -1.18
CA GLU A 49 -4.17 -17.13 -2.44
C GLU A 49 -2.84 -16.68 -3.06
N PHE A 50 -1.94 -16.08 -2.26
CA PHE A 50 -0.63 -15.69 -2.77
C PHE A 50 0.22 -16.88 -3.19
N LYS A 51 0.13 -18.01 -2.49
CA LYS A 51 0.85 -19.24 -2.83
C LYS A 51 0.41 -19.80 -4.19
N LEU A 52 -0.87 -19.65 -4.54
CA LEU A 52 -1.37 -20.01 -5.87
C LEU A 52 -0.75 -19.12 -6.95
N LEU A 53 -0.60 -17.82 -6.68
CA LEU A 53 -0.06 -16.83 -7.63
C LEU A 53 1.46 -16.94 -7.82
N THR A 54 2.22 -17.22 -6.76
CA THR A 54 3.70 -17.24 -6.81
C THR A 54 4.28 -18.49 -7.49
N GLY A 55 3.44 -19.49 -7.78
CA GLY A 55 3.86 -20.73 -8.43
C GLY A 55 4.79 -21.60 -7.58
N THR A 56 5.20 -22.74 -8.13
CA THR A 56 6.00 -23.77 -7.42
C THR A 56 7.48 -23.39 -7.25
N HIS A 57 7.95 -22.32 -7.87
CA HIS A 57 9.36 -21.91 -7.87
C HIS A 57 9.66 -20.68 -6.98
N ALA A 58 8.68 -20.21 -6.21
CA ALA A 58 8.90 -19.09 -5.32
C ALA A 58 9.66 -19.51 -4.05
N PRO A 59 10.61 -18.67 -3.58
CA PRO A 59 11.31 -18.92 -2.33
C PRO A 59 10.31 -18.95 -1.17
N SER A 60 10.53 -19.90 -0.26
CA SER A 60 9.75 -20.03 0.97
C SER A 60 9.84 -18.73 1.78
N GLY A 61 8.67 -18.15 2.08
CA GLY A 61 8.57 -16.90 2.84
C GLY A 61 8.34 -15.63 2.01
N SER A 62 8.41 -15.67 0.68
CA SER A 62 8.11 -14.50 -0.18
C SER A 62 6.73 -13.89 0.07
N THR A 63 5.74 -14.71 0.42
CA THR A 63 4.38 -14.27 0.72
C THR A 63 4.26 -13.45 2.01
N ILE A 64 5.21 -13.57 2.94
CA ILE A 64 5.15 -12.88 4.24
C ILE A 64 5.17 -11.35 4.06
N MET A 65 5.97 -10.86 3.11
CA MET A 65 6.16 -9.42 2.89
C MET A 65 4.92 -8.78 2.28
N PHE A 66 4.27 -9.46 1.34
CA PHE A 66 3.02 -8.99 0.75
C PHE A 66 1.87 -8.97 1.76
N ILE A 67 1.77 -10.01 2.60
CA ILE A 67 0.72 -10.11 3.63
C ILE A 67 0.91 -9.03 4.69
N SER A 68 2.15 -8.79 5.14
CA SER A 68 2.41 -7.77 6.17
C SER A 68 2.16 -6.36 5.65
N LEU A 69 2.58 -6.04 4.43
CA LEU A 69 2.30 -4.75 3.78
C LEU A 69 0.80 -4.52 3.60
N LEU A 70 0.08 -5.51 3.10
CA LEU A 70 -1.37 -5.42 2.91
C LEU A 70 -2.10 -5.19 4.25
N LEU A 71 -1.75 -5.95 5.28
CA LEU A 71 -2.36 -5.81 6.60
C LEU A 71 -2.06 -4.44 7.22
N MET A 72 -0.83 -3.94 7.08
CA MET A 72 -0.44 -2.61 7.55
C MET A 72 -1.24 -1.50 6.86
N ILE A 73 -1.40 -1.56 5.53
CA ILE A 73 -2.16 -0.55 4.78
C ILE A 73 -3.65 -0.63 5.15
N ALA A 74 -4.22 -1.84 5.25
CA ALA A 74 -5.63 -2.03 5.59
C ALA A 74 -5.98 -1.48 6.98
N ILE A 75 -5.15 -1.76 7.99
CA ILE A 75 -5.37 -1.26 9.36
C ILE A 75 -5.24 0.26 9.42
N ASN A 76 -4.21 0.83 8.77
CA ASN A 76 -4.06 2.28 8.72
C ASN A 76 -5.24 2.96 8.03
N ASN A 77 -5.75 2.38 6.94
CA ASN A 77 -6.91 2.95 6.25
C ASN A 77 -8.20 2.83 7.07
N PHE A 78 -8.39 1.72 7.80
CA PHE A 78 -9.52 1.54 8.69
C PHE A 78 -9.52 2.56 9.84
N LEU A 79 -8.35 2.85 10.40
CA LEU A 79 -8.20 3.87 11.44
C LEU A 79 -8.59 5.27 10.96
N GLY A 80 -8.40 5.59 9.67
CA GLY A 80 -8.78 6.88 9.10
C GLY A 80 -10.25 7.12 8.89
N LEU A 81 -11.09 6.09 9.08
CA LEU A 81 -12.53 6.27 9.04
C LEU A 81 -13.06 6.86 10.37
N PHE A 82 -12.31 6.74 11.47
CA PHE A 82 -12.74 7.26 12.75
C PHE A 82 -12.62 8.79 12.80
N PRO A 83 -13.60 9.47 13.43
CA PRO A 83 -13.53 10.91 13.59
C PRO A 83 -12.28 11.30 14.39
N TYR A 84 -11.65 12.41 14.01
CA TYR A 84 -10.45 12.99 14.63
C TYR A 84 -9.12 12.24 14.43
N ILE A 85 -9.09 11.11 13.72
CA ILE A 85 -7.84 10.40 13.42
C ILE A 85 -7.33 10.81 12.04
N PHE A 86 -6.21 11.54 12.02
CA PHE A 86 -5.51 11.81 10.77
C PHE A 86 -4.68 10.58 10.37
N THR A 87 -4.92 10.05 9.16
CA THR A 87 -4.15 8.91 8.65
C THR A 87 -2.86 9.34 7.98
N SER A 88 -1.77 8.74 8.42
CA SER A 88 -0.46 8.81 7.78
C SER A 88 -0.47 8.41 6.30
N THR A 89 -1.37 7.52 5.86
CA THR A 89 -1.49 7.05 4.46
C THR A 89 -2.03 8.11 3.49
N SER A 90 -2.60 9.21 3.98
CA SER A 90 -3.03 10.34 3.15
C SER A 90 -1.85 11.14 2.58
N HIS A 91 -0.71 11.18 3.28
CA HIS A 91 0.48 11.87 2.78
C HIS A 91 1.15 11.08 1.67
N LEU A 92 1.41 11.73 0.53
CA LEU A 92 2.11 11.09 -0.58
C LEU A 92 3.50 10.54 -0.18
N VAL A 93 4.18 11.22 0.74
CA VAL A 93 5.53 10.82 1.21
C VAL A 93 5.51 9.43 1.84
N THR A 94 4.50 9.11 2.66
CA THR A 94 4.39 7.78 3.28
C THR A 94 4.06 6.74 2.22
N ALA A 95 3.09 6.98 1.34
CA ALA A 95 2.72 6.07 0.27
C ALA A 95 3.90 5.75 -0.67
N LEU A 96 4.69 6.77 -1.05
CA LEU A 96 5.88 6.58 -1.89
C LEU A 96 6.99 5.82 -1.16
N SER A 97 7.18 6.08 0.14
CA SER A 97 8.17 5.36 0.96
C SER A 97 7.85 3.87 1.12
N LEU A 98 6.57 3.45 1.04
CA LEU A 98 6.20 2.04 1.00
C LEU A 98 6.35 1.45 -0.41
N ALA A 99 5.95 2.18 -1.45
CA ALA A 99 5.91 1.66 -2.83
C ALA A 99 7.29 1.54 -3.48
N ALA A 100 8.18 2.52 -3.29
CA ALA A 100 9.47 2.57 -3.97
C ALA A 100 10.42 1.43 -3.55
N PRO A 101 10.60 1.09 -2.25
CA PRO A 101 11.44 -0.03 -1.85
C PRO A 101 10.90 -1.38 -2.32
N LEU A 102 9.57 -1.57 -2.32
CA LEU A 102 8.94 -2.79 -2.82
C LEU A 102 9.23 -3.00 -4.30
N TRP A 103 9.09 -1.96 -5.11
CA TRP A 103 9.39 -2.02 -6.54
C TRP A 103 10.88 -2.21 -6.82
N LEU A 104 11.75 -1.47 -6.11
CA LEU A 104 13.20 -1.63 -6.23
C LEU A 104 13.64 -3.07 -5.90
N ALA A 105 13.10 -3.65 -4.83
CA ALA A 105 13.42 -5.03 -4.46
C ALA A 105 13.03 -6.04 -5.55
N PHE A 106 11.86 -5.85 -6.19
CA PHE A 106 11.41 -6.71 -7.28
C PHE A 106 12.29 -6.58 -8.53
N MET A 107 12.64 -5.34 -8.92
CA MET A 107 13.52 -5.08 -10.07
C MET A 107 14.93 -5.65 -9.85
N LEU A 108 15.51 -5.43 -8.67
CA LEU A 108 16.82 -5.96 -8.30
C LEU A 108 16.82 -7.49 -8.31
N TYR A 109 15.81 -8.12 -7.70
CA TYR A 109 15.68 -9.58 -7.72
C TYR A 109 15.62 -10.13 -9.16
N GLY A 110 14.83 -9.50 -10.02
CA GLY A 110 14.72 -9.92 -11.41
C GLY A 110 16.04 -9.78 -12.19
N TRP A 111 16.79 -8.68 -11.99
CA TRP A 111 18.06 -8.47 -12.67
C TRP A 111 19.09 -9.51 -12.19
N ILE A 112 19.19 -9.72 -10.89
CA ILE A 112 20.17 -10.65 -10.35
C ILE A 112 19.89 -12.10 -10.80
N ASN A 113 18.63 -12.54 -10.79
CA ASN A 113 18.31 -13.94 -11.03
C ASN A 113 18.21 -14.29 -12.53
N ASN A 114 17.64 -13.41 -13.37
CA ASN A 114 17.36 -13.73 -14.77
C ASN A 114 17.51 -12.53 -15.72
N MET A 115 18.74 -12.03 -15.92
CA MET A 115 19.03 -10.91 -16.82
C MET A 115 18.47 -11.08 -18.24
N LYS A 116 18.74 -12.23 -18.88
CA LYS A 116 18.35 -12.46 -20.29
C LYS A 116 16.82 -12.46 -20.48
N HIS A 117 16.10 -13.06 -19.54
CA HIS A 117 14.64 -13.14 -19.61
C HIS A 117 13.99 -11.78 -19.31
N MET A 118 14.56 -10.98 -18.41
CA MET A 118 14.05 -9.63 -18.16
C MET A 118 14.28 -8.70 -19.36
N PHE A 119 15.46 -8.73 -19.99
CA PHE A 119 15.68 -7.94 -21.19
C PHE A 119 14.79 -8.38 -22.37
N ALA A 120 14.50 -9.68 -22.47
CA ALA A 120 13.55 -10.17 -23.46
C ALA A 120 12.11 -9.66 -23.22
N HIS A 121 11.70 -9.49 -21.97
CA HIS A 121 10.37 -8.93 -21.64
C HIS A 121 10.20 -7.46 -22.05
N LEU A 122 11.29 -6.69 -22.14
CA LEU A 122 11.25 -5.29 -22.57
C LEU A 122 10.90 -5.12 -24.06
N VAL A 123 10.95 -6.20 -24.85
CA VAL A 123 10.62 -6.17 -26.28
C VAL A 123 9.48 -7.15 -26.56
N PRO A 124 8.30 -6.69 -27.04
CA PRO A 124 7.26 -7.60 -27.49
C PRO A 124 7.72 -8.39 -28.73
N LEU A 125 7.44 -9.70 -28.73
CA LEU A 125 7.96 -10.74 -29.65
C LEU A 125 7.60 -10.60 -31.14
N SER A 126 7.04 -9.47 -31.59
CA SER A 126 6.57 -9.28 -32.96
C SER A 126 6.80 -7.88 -33.53
N THR A 127 7.67 -7.07 -32.91
CA THR A 127 7.92 -5.70 -33.39
C THR A 127 8.93 -5.66 -34.54
N PRO A 128 8.66 -4.90 -35.62
CA PRO A 128 9.62 -4.71 -36.70
C PRO A 128 10.85 -3.93 -36.19
N ASN A 129 12.04 -4.30 -36.66
CA ASN A 129 13.33 -3.79 -36.15
C ASN A 129 13.44 -2.26 -36.06
N LEU A 130 12.75 -1.51 -36.93
CA LEU A 130 12.80 -0.04 -36.93
C LEU A 130 12.09 0.59 -35.72
N LEU A 131 11.03 -0.04 -35.20
CA LEU A 131 10.24 0.47 -34.07
C LEU A 131 10.72 -0.07 -32.72
N MET A 132 11.57 -1.10 -32.74
CA MET A 132 12.13 -1.75 -31.56
C MET A 132 12.76 -0.79 -30.55
N PRO A 133 13.63 0.18 -30.92
CA PRO A 133 14.24 1.08 -29.93
C PRO A 133 13.23 2.02 -29.26
N PHE A 134 12.19 2.46 -29.98
CA PHE A 134 11.13 3.29 -29.41
C PHE A 134 10.28 2.51 -28.41
N MET A 135 9.96 1.25 -28.71
CA MET A 135 9.16 0.42 -27.80
C MET A 135 9.88 0.16 -26.47
N VAL A 136 11.18 -0.15 -26.52
CA VAL A 136 12.00 -0.35 -25.30
C VAL A 136 12.01 0.90 -24.43
N LEU A 137 12.11 2.09 -25.04
CA LEU A 137 12.10 3.34 -24.31
C LEU A 137 10.77 3.57 -23.58
N ILE A 138 9.64 3.33 -24.25
CA ILE A 138 8.30 3.45 -23.63
C ILE A 138 8.13 2.43 -22.50
N GLU A 139 8.54 1.18 -22.69
CA GLU A 139 8.43 0.15 -21.66
C GLU A 139 9.33 0.42 -20.46
N SER A 140 10.52 1.01 -20.68
CA SER A 140 11.39 1.43 -19.57
C SER A 140 10.76 2.54 -18.73
N ILE A 141 10.07 3.48 -19.38
CA ILE A 141 9.37 4.58 -18.71
C ILE A 141 8.13 4.07 -17.99
N SER A 142 7.35 3.17 -18.60
CA SER A 142 6.15 2.58 -17.99
C SER A 142 6.51 1.83 -16.70
N ASN A 143 7.62 1.09 -16.71
CA ASN A 143 8.14 0.38 -15.55
C ASN A 143 8.51 1.33 -14.39
N PHE A 144 9.13 2.48 -14.71
CA PHE A 144 9.49 3.47 -13.68
C PHE A 144 8.26 4.21 -13.11
N ILE A 145 7.24 4.45 -13.91
CA ILE A 145 6.01 5.16 -13.49
C ILE A 145 5.14 4.29 -12.57
N TRP A 146 5.20 2.97 -12.72
CA TRP A 146 4.36 2.02 -11.97
C TRP A 146 4.33 2.22 -10.44
N PRO A 147 5.46 2.26 -9.71
CA PRO A 147 5.45 2.51 -8.26
C PRO A 147 4.84 3.87 -7.89
N GLY A 148 5.03 4.88 -8.74
CA GLY A 148 4.44 6.21 -8.55
C GLY A 148 2.91 6.16 -8.63
N THR A 149 2.37 5.46 -9.64
CA THR A 149 0.92 5.32 -9.80
C THR A 149 0.26 4.57 -8.64
N LEU A 150 0.95 3.57 -8.06
CA LEU A 150 0.48 2.86 -6.86
C LEU A 150 0.39 3.78 -5.64
N ALA A 151 1.42 4.61 -5.41
CA ALA A 151 1.46 5.56 -4.29
C ALA A 151 0.40 6.66 -4.42
N VAL A 152 0.25 7.23 -5.62
CA VAL A 152 -0.79 8.25 -5.90
C VAL A 152 -2.18 7.66 -5.69
N ARG A 153 -2.43 6.42 -6.13
CA ARG A 153 -3.73 5.75 -5.95
C ARG A 153 -4.11 5.63 -4.47
N LEU A 154 -3.18 5.23 -3.62
CA LEU A 154 -3.46 5.09 -2.19
C LEU A 154 -3.77 6.45 -1.56
N SER A 155 -2.91 7.45 -1.79
CA SER A 155 -3.06 8.78 -1.19
C SER A 155 -4.32 9.51 -1.67
N ALA A 156 -4.60 9.49 -2.98
CA ALA A 156 -5.79 10.11 -3.56
C ALA A 156 -7.08 9.51 -2.99
N ASN A 157 -7.16 8.18 -2.85
CA ASN A 157 -8.33 7.51 -2.29
C ASN A 157 -8.61 7.95 -0.84
N MET A 158 -7.56 8.07 -0.02
CA MET A 158 -7.70 8.49 1.39
C MET A 158 -8.07 9.97 1.52
N ILE A 159 -7.46 10.84 0.71
CA ILE A 159 -7.76 12.28 0.72
C ILE A 159 -9.20 12.52 0.22
N ALA A 160 -9.59 11.92 -0.89
CA ALA A 160 -10.91 12.11 -1.48
C ALA A 160 -12.03 11.60 -0.56
N GLY A 161 -11.85 10.43 0.05
CA GLY A 161 -12.82 9.86 0.99
C GLY A 161 -13.05 10.76 2.20
N HIS A 162 -11.98 11.26 2.82
CA HIS A 162 -12.07 12.16 3.95
C HIS A 162 -12.68 13.52 3.56
N LEU A 163 -12.29 14.08 2.41
CA LEU A 163 -12.83 15.34 1.91
C LEU A 163 -14.34 15.23 1.69
N LEU A 164 -14.81 14.16 1.07
CA LEU A 164 -16.24 13.90 0.86
C LEU A 164 -17.01 13.82 2.18
N LEU A 165 -16.49 13.10 3.19
CA LEU A 165 -17.09 13.03 4.53
C LEU A 165 -17.22 14.41 5.19
N THR A 166 -16.17 15.24 5.10
CA THR A 166 -16.20 16.60 5.69
C THR A 166 -17.17 17.53 4.98
N LEU A 167 -17.28 17.45 3.65
CA LEU A 167 -18.21 18.29 2.89
C LEU A 167 -19.67 17.93 3.21
N LEU A 168 -20.00 16.64 3.27
CA LEU A 168 -21.34 16.21 3.67
C LEU A 168 -21.67 16.62 5.11
N GLY A 169 -20.71 16.49 6.04
CA GLY A 169 -20.88 16.96 7.43
C GLY A 169 -21.13 18.46 7.54
N ASN A 170 -20.40 19.28 6.76
CA ASN A 170 -20.59 20.74 6.76
C ASN A 170 -21.91 21.16 6.10
N GLN A 171 -22.31 20.50 5.00
CA GLN A 171 -23.59 20.79 4.35
C GLN A 171 -24.77 20.41 5.25
N THR A 172 -24.73 19.23 5.87
CA THR A 172 -25.78 18.78 6.79
C THR A 172 -25.89 19.69 8.03
N SER A 173 -24.77 20.06 8.66
CA SER A 173 -24.79 21.03 9.77
C SER A 173 -25.34 22.39 9.35
N SER A 174 -24.96 22.92 8.18
CA SER A 174 -25.53 24.18 7.68
C SER A 174 -27.04 24.09 7.41
N SER A 175 -27.54 22.98 6.87
CA SER A 175 -28.98 22.76 6.69
C SER A 175 -29.72 22.62 8.03
N SER A 176 -29.10 21.98 9.03
CA SER A 176 -29.69 21.88 10.38
C SER A 176 -29.72 23.21 11.12
N SER A 177 -28.81 24.15 10.80
CA SER A 177 -28.88 25.52 11.34
C SER A 177 -29.88 26.42 10.64
N LEU A 178 -30.42 25.99 9.49
CA LEU A 178 -31.45 26.68 8.71
C LEU A 178 -32.88 26.23 9.05
N ILE A 179 -33.04 25.14 9.81
CA ILE A 179 -34.32 24.62 10.33
C ILE A 179 -34.42 24.99 11.81
#